data_AF-W2EZM1-F1
#
_entry.id   AF-W2EZM1-F1
#
_cell.length_a   1.000
_cell.length_b   1.000
_cell.length_c   1.000
_cell.angle_alpha   90.00
_cell.angle_beta   90.00
_cell.angle_gamma   90.00
#
_symmetry.space_group_name_H-M   'P 1'
#
loop_
_entity.id
_entity.type
_entity.pdbx_description
1 polymer ?
#
loop_
_entity_poly.entity_id
_entity_poly.type
_entity_poly.pdbx_seq_one_letter_code
_entity_poly.pdbx_strand_id
1 'polypeptide(L)'
;MPACQAGPVQGLITNIYLTRAEYDRFAPLPATELSKIRFSVPPLSIDVFDPPLHGLVLGEAEFTTDEEASSFLPPHAITAEVTDDARFTGGRLVRTRRHELLEWLAEYAITPASTPPD
;
A
#
# COMPACT_ATOMS: atom_id res chain seq x y z
N MET A 1 -1.98 -26.41 -11.23
CA MET A 1 -1.14 -25.34 -10.67
C MET A 1 -1.67 -24.03 -11.24
N PRO A 2 -2.12 -23.05 -10.45
CA PRO A 2 -2.39 -21.74 -11.00
C PRO A 2 -1.04 -21.14 -11.44
N ALA A 3 -1.01 -20.55 -12.63
CA ALA A 3 0.17 -19.85 -13.13
C ALA A 3 0.41 -18.60 -12.29
N CYS A 4 1.67 -18.27 -12.01
CA CYS A 4 2.03 -16.91 -11.58
C CYS A 4 1.68 -15.96 -12.74
N GLN A 5 0.47 -15.39 -12.73
CA GLN A 5 0.20 -14.23 -13.57
C GLN A 5 0.84 -13.02 -12.89
N ALA A 6 1.83 -12.43 -13.56
CA ALA A 6 2.28 -11.08 -13.28
C ALA A 6 1.23 -10.10 -13.82
N GLY A 7 0.93 -9.05 -13.07
CA GLY A 7 -0.10 -8.03 -13.34
C GLY A 7 -1.12 -7.89 -12.20
N PRO A 8 -1.88 -6.78 -12.17
CA PRO A 8 -2.96 -6.57 -11.20
C PRO A 8 -3.98 -7.70 -11.30
N VAL A 9 -4.20 -8.42 -10.19
CA VAL A 9 -5.16 -9.53 -10.13
C VAL A 9 -6.52 -9.01 -9.70
N GLN A 10 -7.55 -9.23 -10.53
CA GLN A 10 -8.92 -8.91 -10.18
C GLN A 10 -9.43 -9.88 -9.09
N GLY A 11 -9.74 -9.34 -7.91
CA GLY A 11 -10.30 -10.08 -6.78
C GLY A 11 -11.71 -9.60 -6.42
N LEU A 12 -12.55 -10.48 -5.87
CA LEU A 12 -13.85 -10.08 -5.33
C LEU A 12 -13.64 -9.41 -3.97
N ILE A 13 -13.91 -8.11 -3.89
CA ILE A 13 -13.89 -7.34 -2.66
C ILE A 13 -15.32 -7.06 -2.23
N THR A 14 -15.66 -7.35 -0.98
CA THR A 14 -16.94 -6.97 -0.36
C THR A 14 -16.68 -5.91 0.69
N ASN A 15 -17.24 -4.72 0.48
CA ASN A 15 -17.17 -3.62 1.44
C ASN A 15 -18.45 -3.58 2.27
N ILE A 16 -18.29 -3.41 3.59
CA ILE A 16 -19.39 -3.22 4.53
C ILE A 16 -19.14 -1.91 5.26
N TYR A 17 -20.07 -0.96 5.14
CA TYR A 17 -20.00 0.30 5.86
C TYR A 17 -20.64 0.13 7.25
N LEU A 18 -19.91 0.53 8.28
CA LEU A 18 -20.35 0.43 9.67
C LEU A 18 -20.61 1.84 10.23
N THR A 19 -21.65 1.95 11.04
CA THR A 19 -21.82 3.10 11.95
C THR A 19 -20.69 3.10 12.99
N ARG A 20 -20.50 4.25 13.67
CA ARG A 20 -19.51 4.34 14.75
C ARG A 20 -19.77 3.29 15.86
N ALA A 21 -21.02 3.11 16.27
CA ALA A 21 -21.37 2.15 17.32
C ALA A 21 -21.08 0.70 16.90
N GLU A 22 -21.29 0.35 15.63
CA GLU A 22 -20.95 -0.98 15.11
C GLU A 22 -19.43 -1.16 15.04
N TYR A 23 -18.69 -0.16 14.54
CA TYR A 23 -17.23 -0.19 14.52
C TYR A 23 -16.66 -0.40 15.94
N ASP A 24 -17.13 0.36 16.92
CA ASP A 24 -16.68 0.27 18.31
C ASP A 24 -16.92 -1.13 18.91
N ARG A 25 -17.87 -1.90 18.36
CA ARG A 25 -18.11 -3.29 18.75
C ARG A 25 -17.06 -4.26 18.21
N PHE A 26 -16.51 -4.01 17.02
CA PHE A 26 -15.47 -4.82 16.38
C PHE A 26 -14.05 -4.40 16.76
N ALA A 27 -13.83 -3.12 17.03
CA ALA A 27 -12.52 -2.55 17.37
C ALA A 27 -11.72 -3.31 18.47
N PRO A 28 -12.33 -3.84 19.56
CA PRO A 28 -11.55 -4.53 20.59
C PRO A 28 -11.19 -5.98 20.25
N LEU A 29 -11.61 -6.50 19.09
CA LEU A 29 -11.24 -7.86 18.68
C LEU A 29 -9.75 -7.94 18.36
N PRO A 30 -9.06 -9.05 18.68
CA PRO A 30 -7.65 -9.21 18.32
C PRO A 30 -7.42 -9.05 16.81
N ALA A 31 -6.57 -8.10 16.45
CA ALA A 31 -6.19 -7.82 15.07
C ALA A 31 -4.69 -7.59 14.98
N THR A 32 -4.14 -7.75 13.77
CA THR A 32 -2.87 -7.12 13.44
C THR A 32 -3.24 -5.82 12.73
N GLU A 33 -2.76 -4.68 13.24
CA GLU A 33 -3.20 -3.36 12.81
C GLU A 33 -2.15 -2.68 11.93
N LEU A 34 -2.63 -1.97 10.91
CA LEU A 34 -1.83 -1.14 10.02
C LEU A 34 -2.54 0.20 9.90
N SER A 35 -1.86 1.28 10.27
CA SER A 35 -2.40 2.64 10.20
C SER A 35 -1.68 3.47 9.12
N LYS A 36 -2.46 4.31 8.45
CA LYS A 36 -2.02 5.18 7.36
C LYS A 36 -2.96 6.35 7.19
N ILE A 37 -2.43 7.44 6.64
CA ILE A 37 -3.22 8.56 6.12
C ILE A 37 -3.29 8.41 4.60
N ARG A 38 -4.51 8.34 4.05
CA ARG A 38 -4.75 8.28 2.60
C ARG A 38 -5.13 9.66 2.07
N PHE A 39 -4.34 10.18 1.14
CA PHE A 39 -4.63 11.37 0.37
C PHE A 39 -5.22 11.00 -0.98
N SER A 40 -6.29 11.68 -1.38
CA SER A 40 -6.86 11.54 -2.73
C SER A 40 -6.17 12.56 -3.65
N VAL A 41 -5.36 12.07 -4.59
CA VAL A 41 -4.61 12.88 -5.56
C VAL A 41 -4.82 12.27 -6.95
N PRO A 42 -5.99 12.47 -7.58
CA PRO A 42 -6.35 11.77 -8.81
C PRO A 42 -5.27 11.87 -9.89
N PRO A 43 -4.94 10.76 -10.59
CA PRO A 43 -5.62 9.45 -10.53
C PRO A 43 -5.15 8.53 -9.38
N LEU A 44 -4.27 9.01 -8.49
CA LEU A 44 -3.67 8.20 -7.43
C LEU A 44 -4.36 8.40 -6.06
N SER A 45 -4.38 7.33 -5.29
CA SER A 45 -4.50 7.38 -3.83
C SER A 45 -3.12 7.26 -3.22
N ILE A 46 -2.69 8.25 -2.44
CA ILE A 46 -1.38 8.26 -1.79
C ILE A 46 -1.53 7.88 -0.33
N ASP A 47 -0.94 6.76 0.05
CA ASP A 47 -0.90 6.28 1.43
C ASP A 47 0.42 6.63 2.10
N VAL A 48 0.35 7.37 3.20
CA VAL A 48 1.49 7.63 4.08
C VAL A 48 1.32 6.79 5.34
N PHE A 49 2.21 5.82 5.55
CA PHE A 49 2.10 4.87 6.65
C PHE A 49 2.66 5.46 7.96
N ASP A 50 2.02 5.09 9.07
CA ASP A 50 2.45 5.41 10.43
C ASP A 50 3.49 4.41 10.94
N PRO A 51 4.08 4.61 12.15
CA PRO A 51 4.91 3.59 12.78
C PRO A 51 4.19 2.21 12.87
N PRO A 52 4.90 1.10 12.64
CA PRO A 52 6.35 1.00 12.47
C PRO A 52 6.84 1.22 11.03
N LEU A 53 5.97 1.55 10.07
CA LEU A 53 6.31 1.68 8.65
C LEU A 53 6.47 3.14 8.18
N HIS A 54 6.59 4.08 9.13
CA HIS A 54 6.77 5.50 8.85
C HIS A 54 7.85 5.77 7.79
N GLY A 55 7.53 6.70 6.89
CA GLY A 55 8.37 7.04 5.73
C GLY A 55 8.09 6.20 4.49
N LEU A 56 7.34 5.09 4.59
CA LEU A 56 6.77 4.44 3.42
C LEU A 56 5.62 5.28 2.86
N VAL A 57 5.68 5.58 1.57
CA VAL A 57 4.63 6.24 0.81
C VAL A 57 4.30 5.36 -0.39
N LEU A 58 3.04 4.93 -0.52
CA LEU A 58 2.57 4.14 -1.67
C LEU A 58 1.54 4.93 -2.46
N GLY A 59 1.67 4.90 -3.78
CA GLY A 59 0.65 5.41 -4.70
C GLY A 59 -0.08 4.24 -5.35
N GLU A 60 -1.39 4.19 -5.18
CA GLU A 60 -2.27 3.21 -5.83
C GLU A 60 -3.12 3.93 -6.90
N ALA A 61 -3.15 3.39 -8.11
CA ALA A 61 -4.09 3.80 -9.15
C ALA A 61 -5.17 2.73 -9.31
N GLU A 62 -6.43 3.15 -9.43
CA GLU A 62 -7.56 2.27 -9.69
C GLU A 62 -8.15 2.60 -11.07
N PHE A 63 -8.41 1.55 -11.86
CA PHE A 63 -8.90 1.66 -13.23
C PHE A 63 -10.17 0.84 -13.40
N THR A 64 -11.00 1.23 -14.36
CA THR A 64 -12.23 0.49 -14.66
C THR A 64 -12.02 -0.63 -15.68
N THR A 65 -10.92 -0.56 -16.44
CA THR A 65 -10.58 -1.52 -17.50
C THR A 65 -9.10 -1.87 -17.48
N ASP A 66 -8.77 -3.06 -17.99
CA ASP A 66 -7.39 -3.51 -18.16
C ASP A 66 -6.63 -2.64 -19.16
N GLU A 67 -7.31 -2.12 -20.19
CA GLU A 67 -6.74 -1.21 -21.17
C GLU A 67 -6.28 0.10 -20.52
N GLU A 68 -7.13 0.72 -19.67
CA GLU A 68 -6.77 1.92 -18.91
C GLU A 68 -5.53 1.66 -18.04
N ALA A 69 -5.51 0.54 -17.30
CA ALA A 69 -4.39 0.16 -16.45
C ALA A 69 -3.10 -0.04 -17.26
N SER A 70 -3.17 -0.75 -18.40
CA SER A 70 -2.00 -1.02 -19.25
C SER A 70 -1.45 0.24 -19.94
N SER A 71 -2.29 1.25 -20.15
CA SER A 71 -1.92 2.52 -20.77
C SER A 71 -1.48 3.59 -19.77
N PHE A 72 -1.59 3.31 -18.47
CA PHE A 72 -1.26 4.25 -17.42
C PHE A 72 0.25 4.54 -17.39
N LEU A 73 0.59 5.83 -17.44
CA LEU A 73 1.96 6.29 -17.26
C LEU A 73 2.08 6.92 -15.86
N PRO A 74 2.86 6.32 -14.94
CA PRO A 74 3.05 6.87 -13.62
C PRO A 74 3.73 8.25 -13.70
N PRO A 75 3.34 9.23 -12.86
CA PRO A 75 4.03 10.51 -12.79
C PRO A 75 5.52 10.33 -12.47
N HIS A 76 6.38 11.22 -12.97
CA HIS A 76 7.84 11.16 -12.75
C HIS A 76 8.28 11.15 -11.29
N ALA A 77 7.43 11.59 -10.37
CA ALA A 77 7.70 11.54 -8.93
C ALA A 77 7.63 10.11 -8.34
N ILE A 78 7.02 9.15 -9.04
CA ILE A 78 6.97 7.74 -8.62
C ILE A 78 8.35 7.12 -8.81
N THR A 79 8.90 6.58 -7.74
CA THR A 79 10.28 6.06 -7.71
C THR A 79 10.39 4.61 -8.16
N ALA A 80 9.39 3.79 -7.86
CA ALA A 80 9.38 2.36 -8.18
C ALA A 80 7.96 1.85 -8.39
N GLU A 81 7.82 0.87 -9.29
CA GLU A 81 6.59 0.10 -9.43
C GLU A 81 6.68 -1.19 -8.59
N VAL A 82 5.69 -1.40 -7.73
CA VAL A 82 5.63 -2.54 -6.80
C VAL A 82 4.38 -3.40 -6.98
N THR A 83 3.64 -3.22 -8.09
CA THR A 83 2.37 -3.89 -8.39
C THR A 83 2.45 -5.41 -8.22
N ASP A 84 3.54 -6.01 -8.71
CA ASP A 84 3.78 -7.47 -8.66
C ASP A 84 4.56 -7.94 -7.44
N ASP A 85 5.00 -7.02 -6.57
CA ASP A 85 5.74 -7.36 -5.38
C ASP A 85 4.79 -7.59 -4.20
N ALA A 86 4.52 -8.87 -3.93
CA ALA A 86 3.68 -9.33 -2.82
C ALA A 86 4.11 -8.78 -1.45
N ARG A 87 5.36 -8.31 -1.29
CA ARG A 87 5.87 -7.69 -0.06
C ARG A 87 5.15 -6.39 0.29
N PHE A 88 4.64 -5.67 -0.70
CA PHE A 88 3.93 -4.39 -0.52
C PHE A 88 2.41 -4.54 -0.40
N THR A 89 1.88 -5.77 -0.35
CA THR A 89 0.46 -6.00 -0.05
C THR A 89 0.15 -5.66 1.41
N GLY A 90 -1.05 -5.12 1.68
CA GLY A 90 -1.46 -4.75 3.04
C GLY A 90 -1.36 -5.91 4.05
N GLY A 91 -1.69 -7.13 3.64
CA GLY A 91 -1.59 -8.33 4.48
C GLY A 91 -0.15 -8.73 4.82
N ARG A 92 0.84 -8.36 3.98
CA ARG A 92 2.25 -8.52 4.34
C ARG A 92 2.74 -7.36 5.19
N LEU A 93 2.44 -6.12 4.80
CA LEU A 93 2.86 -4.90 5.48
C LEU A 93 2.47 -4.88 6.96
N VAL A 94 1.26 -5.32 7.30
CA VAL A 94 0.76 -5.36 8.68
C VAL A 94 1.64 -6.23 9.61
N ARG A 95 2.43 -7.16 9.06
CA ARG A 95 3.35 -8.04 9.81
C ARG A 95 4.82 -7.67 9.64
N THR A 96 5.12 -6.66 8.83
CA THR A 96 6.47 -6.25 8.47
C THR A 96 7.09 -5.39 9.57
N ARG A 97 8.37 -5.63 9.84
CA ARG A 97 9.18 -4.79 10.75
C ARG A 97 9.91 -3.70 9.98
N ARG A 98 10.26 -2.61 10.67
CA ARG A 98 10.96 -1.46 10.06
C ARG A 98 12.23 -1.84 9.31
N HIS A 99 13.05 -2.76 9.84
CA HIS A 99 14.31 -3.17 9.19
C HIS A 99 14.07 -3.96 7.91
N GLU A 100 13.10 -4.89 7.91
CA GLU A 100 12.70 -5.63 6.70
C GLU A 100 12.23 -4.67 5.61
N LEU A 101 11.42 -3.67 5.99
CA LEU A 101 11.01 -2.63 5.05
C LEU A 101 12.21 -1.86 4.47
N LEU A 102 13.20 -1.48 5.28
CA LEU A 102 14.40 -0.79 4.79
C LEU A 102 15.20 -1.65 3.82
N GLU A 103 15.34 -2.94 4.11
CA GLU A 103 16.00 -3.90 3.24
C GLU A 103 15.29 -3.98 1.88
N TRP A 104 13.96 -4.08 1.88
CA TRP A 104 13.19 -4.12 0.62
C TRP A 104 13.30 -2.82 -0.16
N LEU A 105 13.20 -1.66 0.49
CA LEU A 105 13.34 -0.35 -0.17
C LEU A 105 14.73 -0.17 -0.78
N ALA A 106 15.79 -0.69 -0.14
CA ALA A 106 17.13 -0.66 -0.69
C ALA A 106 17.27 -1.46 -1.99
N GLU A 107 16.50 -2.53 -2.19
CA GLU A 107 16.47 -3.27 -3.47
C GLU A 107 15.92 -2.42 -4.62
N TYR A 108 15.07 -1.43 -4.31
CA TYR A 108 14.58 -0.43 -5.26
C TYR A 108 15.46 0.83 -5.34
N ALA A 109 16.66 0.79 -4.75
CA ALA A 109 17.56 1.94 -4.60
C ALA A 109 16.91 3.14 -3.86
N ILE A 110 15.90 2.88 -3.03
CA ILE A 110 15.23 3.88 -2.21
C ILE A 110 15.90 3.90 -0.84
N THR A 111 16.62 4.98 -0.56
CA THR A 111 17.20 5.23 0.77
C THR A 111 16.24 6.05 1.61
N PRO A 112 16.07 5.75 2.91
CA PRO A 112 15.32 6.63 3.80
C PRO A 112 15.96 8.02 3.79
N ALA A 113 15.12 9.06 3.73
CA ALA A 113 15.62 10.42 3.94
C ALA A 113 16.31 10.47 5.31
N SER A 114 17.56 10.91 5.34
CA SER A 114 18.21 11.29 6.60
C SER A 114 17.33 12.33 7.27
N THR A 115 16.92 12.07 8.52
CA THR A 115 16.08 12.96 9.33
C THR A 115 16.48 14.42 9.11
N PRO A 116 15.57 15.35 8.80
CA PRO A 116 15.93 16.77 8.79
C PRO A 116 16.41 17.14 10.19
N PRO A 117 17.48 17.94 10.35
CA PRO A 117 17.87 18.44 11.66
C PRO A 117 16.71 19.26 12.26
N ASP A 118 16.52 19.12 13.58
CA ASP A 118 15.55 19.87 14.39
C ASP A 118 15.58 21.39 14.13
#